data_AF-A0A1V0TKG2-F1
#
_entry.id   AF-A0A1V0TKG2-F1
#
_cell.length_a   1.000
_cell.length_b   1.000
_cell.length_c   1.000
_cell.angle_alpha   90.00
_cell.angle_beta   90.00
_cell.angle_gamma   90.00
#
_symmetry.space_group_name_H-M   'P 1'
#
loop_
_entity.id
_entity.type
_entity.pdbx_description
1 polymer ?
#
loop_
_entity_poly.entity_id
_entity_poly.type
_entity_poly.pdbx_seq_one_letter_code
_entity_poly.pdbx_strand_id
1 'polypeptide(L)'
;MLERATDAPAGVDAVKAIGTVSKSDYQTVVEPLIEDARREGRRIRILCEIGPEFTSFTPAAAWEDLKVGMGAIRLFEGCAVVSDVRWIRESTRLTSFLMACPVRVFGSQERDEALRWLASLPEGPGISHRLTESDVLVVEVEQPLRAPDFDALALTVDTWLATHAELAGVVVHAREFPGWENIGGLIRHVRFIRDHHRKVRKIALAADSKVAALVPQLANHFVQAEVRRFEYDDLDDALAWAASPPVR
;
A
#
# COMPACT_ATOMS: atom_id res chain seq x y z
N MET A 1 -25.27 -2.41 13.15
CA MET A 1 -25.82 -2.43 11.79
C MET A 1 -24.83 -1.75 10.86
N LEU A 2 -24.64 -2.33 9.68
CA LEU A 2 -23.86 -1.74 8.59
C LEU A 2 -24.80 -1.56 7.40
N GLU A 3 -24.73 -0.42 6.74
CA GLU A 3 -25.62 -0.07 5.63
C GLU A 3 -24.80 0.43 4.44
N ARG A 4 -25.14 0.04 3.22
CA ARG A 4 -24.56 0.63 2.00
C ARG A 4 -25.27 1.95 1.71
N ALA A 5 -24.50 3.00 1.49
CA ALA A 5 -25.00 4.26 0.97
C ALA A 5 -24.88 4.27 -0.57
N THR A 6 -25.90 4.79 -1.26
CA THR A 6 -26.00 4.79 -2.74
C THR A 6 -25.74 6.16 -3.35
N ASP A 7 -25.42 7.16 -2.54
CA ASP A 7 -25.18 8.56 -2.94
C ASP A 7 -23.69 8.87 -3.20
N ALA A 8 -22.81 7.87 -3.12
CA ALA A 8 -21.40 7.99 -3.46
C ALA A 8 -21.19 8.10 -4.98
N PRO A 9 -20.15 8.82 -5.44
CA PRO A 9 -19.78 8.89 -6.84
C PRO A 9 -19.38 7.51 -7.39
N ALA A 10 -19.48 7.36 -8.72
CA ALA A 10 -19.06 6.13 -9.38
C ALA A 10 -17.61 5.74 -9.02
N GLY A 11 -17.38 4.45 -8.77
CA GLY A 11 -16.07 3.93 -8.36
C GLY A 11 -15.76 4.06 -6.86
N VAL A 12 -16.64 4.68 -6.07
CA VAL A 12 -16.53 4.73 -4.60
C VAL A 12 -17.69 3.98 -3.98
N ASP A 13 -17.38 2.99 -3.14
CA ASP A 13 -18.35 2.34 -2.28
C ASP A 13 -18.46 3.10 -0.96
N ALA A 14 -19.68 3.34 -0.45
CA ALA A 14 -19.89 3.98 0.84
C ALA A 14 -20.68 3.07 1.78
N VAL A 15 -20.22 2.97 3.03
CA VAL A 15 -20.88 2.21 4.08
C VAL A 15 -21.01 3.05 5.35
N LYS A 16 -22.12 2.88 6.07
CA LYS A 16 -22.38 3.56 7.34
C LYS A 16 -22.54 2.54 8.46
N ALA A 17 -21.80 2.74 9.55
CA ALA A 17 -21.85 1.91 10.75
C ALA A 17 -22.68 2.60 11.84
N ILE A 18 -23.69 1.90 12.35
CA ILE A 18 -24.63 2.39 13.37
C ILE A 18 -24.80 1.32 14.45
N GLY A 19 -24.76 1.70 15.73
CA GLY A 19 -24.92 0.77 16.85
C GLY A 19 -23.78 -0.25 16.92
N THR A 20 -24.15 -1.49 17.26
CA THR A 20 -23.21 -2.62 17.28
C THR A 20 -23.17 -3.28 15.90
N VAL A 21 -21.99 -3.40 15.29
CA VAL A 21 -21.81 -4.11 14.02
C VAL A 21 -21.62 -5.61 14.29
N SER A 22 -22.49 -6.40 13.68
CA SER A 22 -22.59 -7.86 13.82
C SER A 22 -21.89 -8.58 12.67
N LYS A 23 -21.67 -9.89 12.80
CA LYS A 23 -21.16 -10.73 11.70
C LYS A 23 -22.09 -10.73 10.49
N SER A 24 -23.42 -10.76 10.71
CA SER A 24 -24.39 -10.76 9.61
C SER A 24 -24.35 -9.45 8.82
N ASP A 25 -24.07 -8.32 9.47
CA ASP A 25 -23.88 -7.04 8.78
C ASP A 25 -22.73 -7.12 7.76
N TYR A 26 -21.61 -7.76 8.12
CA TYR A 26 -20.48 -7.97 7.20
C TYR A 26 -20.86 -8.87 6.02
N GLN A 27 -21.52 -9.99 6.28
CA GLN A 27 -21.91 -10.96 5.25
C GLN A 27 -22.89 -10.39 4.24
N THR A 28 -23.72 -9.44 4.67
CA THR A 28 -24.77 -8.84 3.83
C THR A 28 -24.31 -7.57 3.13
N VAL A 29 -23.28 -6.89 3.63
CA VAL A 29 -22.83 -5.59 3.10
C VAL A 29 -21.42 -5.64 2.53
N VAL A 30 -20.44 -6.13 3.30
CA VAL A 30 -19.02 -6.08 2.94
C VAL A 30 -18.64 -7.22 1.99
N GLU A 31 -19.09 -8.45 2.27
CA GLU A 31 -18.78 -9.60 1.41
C GLU A 31 -19.29 -9.42 -0.03
N PRO A 32 -20.54 -8.95 -0.27
CA PRO A 32 -21.02 -8.70 -1.63
C PRO A 32 -20.24 -7.61 -2.35
N LEU A 33 -19.86 -6.53 -1.65
CA LEU A 33 -19.04 -5.45 -2.20
C LEU A 33 -17.69 -5.99 -2.70
N ILE A 34 -17.04 -6.84 -1.91
CA ILE A 34 -15.77 -7.48 -2.28
C ILE A 34 -15.95 -8.41 -3.48
N GLU A 35 -17.02 -9.20 -3.51
CA GLU A 35 -17.30 -10.13 -4.59
C GLU A 35 -17.63 -9.40 -5.91
N ASP A 36 -18.43 -8.33 -5.85
CA ASP A 36 -18.71 -7.47 -6.99
C ASP A 36 -17.42 -6.86 -7.55
N ALA A 37 -16.56 -6.34 -6.66
CA ALA A 37 -15.27 -5.78 -7.07
C ALA A 37 -14.36 -6.82 -7.76
N ARG A 38 -14.31 -8.04 -7.23
CA ARG A 38 -13.56 -9.16 -7.85
C ARG A 38 -14.09 -9.51 -9.22
N ARG A 39 -15.41 -9.63 -9.36
CA ARG A 39 -16.08 -10.01 -10.61
C ARG A 39 -15.85 -8.98 -11.71
N GLU A 40 -15.88 -7.70 -11.34
CA GLU A 40 -15.66 -6.57 -12.25
C GLU A 40 -14.16 -6.32 -12.52
N GLY A 41 -13.26 -7.00 -11.81
CA GLY A 41 -11.82 -6.75 -11.89
C GLY A 41 -11.42 -5.35 -11.41
N ARG A 42 -12.28 -4.68 -10.64
CA ARG A 42 -12.04 -3.33 -10.12
C ARG A 42 -11.39 -3.37 -8.73
N ARG A 43 -10.76 -2.26 -8.38
CA ARG A 43 -10.30 -2.02 -7.01
C ARG A 43 -11.39 -1.33 -6.19
N ILE A 44 -11.25 -1.41 -4.87
CA ILE A 44 -12.22 -0.89 -3.90
C ILE A 44 -11.70 0.42 -3.33
N ARG A 45 -12.44 1.49 -3.55
CA ARG A 45 -12.30 2.76 -2.83
C ARG A 45 -13.49 2.86 -1.90
N ILE A 46 -13.27 2.84 -0.59
CA ILE A 46 -14.35 2.77 0.39
C ILE A 46 -14.38 4.01 1.28
N LEU A 47 -15.58 4.53 1.50
CA LEU A 47 -15.88 5.50 2.54
C LEU A 47 -16.66 4.80 3.66
N CYS A 48 -16.15 4.87 4.89
CA CYS A 48 -16.77 4.33 6.10
C CYS A 48 -17.24 5.48 7.00
N GLU A 49 -18.55 5.69 7.11
CA GLU A 49 -19.15 6.67 8.02
C GLU A 49 -19.43 6.03 9.38
N ILE A 50 -18.84 6.58 10.44
CA ILE A 50 -18.98 6.05 11.80
C ILE A 50 -19.41 7.18 12.72
N GLY A 51 -20.71 7.21 13.03
CA GLY A 51 -21.31 8.21 13.90
C GLY A 51 -21.18 7.89 15.39
N PRO A 52 -21.61 8.81 16.29
CA PRO A 52 -21.61 8.59 17.74
C PRO A 52 -22.51 7.44 18.18
N GLU A 53 -23.43 7.01 17.33
CA GLU A 53 -24.29 5.85 17.56
C GLU A 53 -23.51 4.53 17.49
N PHE A 54 -22.28 4.53 16.96
CA PHE A 54 -21.44 3.35 16.92
C PHE A 54 -20.86 3.01 18.31
N THR A 55 -21.15 1.80 18.78
CA THR A 55 -20.79 1.36 20.12
C THR A 55 -19.63 0.38 20.14
N SER A 56 -19.67 -0.64 19.28
CA SER A 56 -18.63 -1.68 19.22
C SER A 56 -18.79 -2.60 18.01
N PHE A 57 -17.76 -3.42 17.80
CA PHE A 57 -17.87 -4.66 17.03
C PHE A 57 -18.21 -5.82 17.97
N THR A 58 -19.02 -6.77 17.51
CA THR A 58 -19.10 -8.06 18.19
C THR A 58 -17.75 -8.80 18.10
N PRO A 59 -17.35 -9.62 19.10
CA PRO A 59 -16.09 -10.37 19.03
C PRO A 59 -15.94 -11.25 17.78
N ALA A 60 -17.05 -11.73 17.23
CA ALA A 60 -17.08 -12.49 15.97
C ALA A 60 -16.84 -11.60 14.73
N ALA A 61 -17.32 -10.36 14.73
CA ALA A 61 -17.06 -9.39 13.66
C ALA A 61 -15.59 -8.93 13.66
N ALA A 62 -15.02 -8.68 14.85
CA ALA A 62 -13.59 -8.35 15.00
C ALA A 62 -12.65 -9.49 14.52
N TRP A 63 -13.11 -10.74 14.52
CA TRP A 63 -12.37 -11.91 14.01
C TRP A 63 -12.51 -12.11 12.49
N GLU A 64 -13.65 -11.72 11.90
CA GLU A 64 -13.85 -11.72 10.44
C GLU A 64 -13.11 -10.56 9.77
N ASP A 65 -12.98 -9.40 10.45
CA ASP A 65 -12.08 -8.30 10.02
C ASP A 65 -10.65 -8.80 9.75
N LEU A 66 -10.19 -9.76 10.54
CA LEU A 66 -8.87 -10.37 10.40
C LEU A 66 -8.78 -11.35 9.21
N LYS A 67 -9.89 -12.03 8.83
CA LYS A 67 -9.93 -13.05 7.75
C LYS A 67 -10.25 -12.46 6.39
N VAL A 68 -11.31 -11.66 6.30
CA VAL A 68 -11.66 -10.88 5.10
C VAL A 68 -10.51 -9.92 4.78
N GLY A 69 -9.92 -9.32 5.82
CA GLY A 69 -8.74 -8.47 5.77
C GLY A 69 -7.42 -9.15 5.38
N MET A 70 -7.33 -10.46 5.11
CA MET A 70 -6.11 -11.04 4.53
C MET A 70 -6.26 -11.34 3.03
N GLY A 71 -7.44 -11.78 2.59
CA GLY A 71 -7.69 -12.16 1.19
C GLY A 71 -8.19 -11.02 0.30
N ALA A 72 -8.90 -10.04 0.87
CA ALA A 72 -9.45 -8.90 0.12
C ALA A 72 -8.64 -7.62 0.31
N ILE A 73 -7.71 -7.57 1.26
CA ILE A 73 -6.96 -6.35 1.58
C ILE A 73 -6.23 -5.76 0.39
N ARG A 74 -5.75 -6.63 -0.52
CA ARG A 74 -5.09 -6.22 -1.78
C ARG A 74 -6.04 -5.59 -2.80
N LEU A 75 -7.36 -5.76 -2.65
CA LEU A 75 -8.35 -5.14 -3.53
C LEU A 75 -8.60 -3.68 -3.17
N PHE A 76 -8.29 -3.26 -1.94
CA PHE A 76 -8.48 -1.89 -1.51
C PHE A 76 -7.43 -0.97 -2.12
N GLU A 77 -7.89 0.16 -2.64
CA GLU A 77 -7.08 1.23 -3.22
C GLU A 77 -7.10 2.49 -2.37
N GLY A 78 -8.14 2.68 -1.56
CA GLY A 78 -8.22 3.73 -0.56
C GLY A 78 -9.35 3.52 0.42
N CYS A 79 -9.16 3.98 1.65
CA CYS A 79 -10.16 3.94 2.71
C CYS A 79 -10.28 5.31 3.38
N ALA A 80 -11.45 5.93 3.29
CA ALA A 80 -11.76 7.13 4.04
C ALA A 80 -12.64 6.76 5.24
N VAL A 81 -12.27 7.20 6.44
CA VAL A 81 -13.11 7.08 7.63
C VAL A 81 -13.65 8.45 7.98
N VAL A 82 -14.96 8.61 7.97
CA VAL A 82 -15.67 9.85 8.32
C VAL A 82 -16.25 9.68 9.73
N SER A 83 -15.66 10.36 10.72
CA SER A 83 -16.09 10.27 12.11
C SER A 83 -15.58 11.42 12.96
N ASP A 84 -16.45 11.98 13.81
CA ASP A 84 -16.04 12.87 14.91
C ASP A 84 -15.80 12.13 16.24
N VAL A 85 -16.01 10.81 16.27
CA VAL A 85 -15.84 9.99 17.47
C VAL A 85 -14.35 9.81 17.76
N ARG A 86 -13.84 10.46 18.81
CA ARG A 86 -12.40 10.53 19.10
C ARG A 86 -11.70 9.17 19.09
N TRP A 87 -12.25 8.17 19.77
CA TRP A 87 -11.61 6.86 19.87
C TRP A 87 -11.53 6.14 18.52
N ILE A 88 -12.49 6.36 17.60
CA ILE A 88 -12.45 5.86 16.22
C ILE A 88 -11.32 6.53 15.45
N ARG A 89 -11.21 7.86 15.54
CA ARG A 89 -10.16 8.61 14.85
C ARG A 89 -8.77 8.18 15.32
N GLU A 90 -8.60 8.00 16.62
CA GLU A 90 -7.33 7.60 17.24
C GLU A 90 -6.98 6.14 16.92
N SER A 91 -7.93 5.21 17.04
CA SER A 91 -7.70 3.81 16.70
C SER A 91 -7.40 3.64 15.22
N THR A 92 -8.15 4.30 14.32
CA THR A 92 -7.92 4.23 12.87
C THR A 92 -6.54 4.74 12.51
N ARG A 93 -6.09 5.87 13.08
CA ARG A 93 -4.73 6.36 12.85
C ARG A 93 -3.69 5.35 13.33
N LEU A 94 -3.90 4.78 14.52
CA LEU A 94 -3.00 3.80 15.10
C LEU A 94 -2.94 2.49 14.30
N THR A 95 -4.03 2.03 13.69
CA THR A 95 -4.10 0.74 13.00
C THR A 95 -4.04 0.84 11.48
N SER A 96 -4.07 2.05 10.91
CA SER A 96 -4.04 2.31 9.47
C SER A 96 -2.90 1.61 8.73
N PHE A 97 -1.74 1.48 9.39
CA PHE A 97 -0.58 0.77 8.83
C PHE A 97 -0.88 -0.69 8.48
N LEU A 98 -1.90 -1.32 9.06
CA LEU A 98 -2.30 -2.68 8.73
C LEU A 98 -2.94 -2.80 7.34
N MET A 99 -3.41 -1.70 6.75
CA MET A 99 -4.06 -1.68 5.44
C MET A 99 -3.05 -1.63 4.30
N ALA A 100 -3.39 -2.27 3.18
CA ALA A 100 -2.59 -2.27 1.95
C ALA A 100 -2.81 -1.02 1.06
N CYS A 101 -3.54 -0.03 1.58
CA CYS A 101 -3.96 1.17 0.88
C CYS A 101 -3.88 2.40 1.79
N PRO A 102 -3.81 3.62 1.23
CA PRO A 102 -3.92 4.84 2.01
C PRO A 102 -5.22 4.87 2.80
N VAL A 103 -5.10 5.19 4.09
CA VAL A 103 -6.23 5.41 4.99
C VAL A 103 -6.22 6.86 5.45
N ARG A 104 -7.34 7.57 5.33
CA ARG A 104 -7.46 8.95 5.83
C ARG A 104 -8.72 9.12 6.66
N VAL A 105 -8.59 9.88 7.74
CA VAL A 105 -9.69 10.18 8.67
C VAL A 105 -10.15 11.62 8.47
N PHE A 106 -11.45 11.79 8.31
CA PHE A 106 -12.15 13.06 8.10
C PHE A 106 -13.20 13.26 9.21
N GLY A 107 -13.51 14.51 9.55
CA GLY A 107 -14.64 14.85 10.41
C GLY A 107 -15.98 14.66 9.70
N SER A 108 -17.09 14.61 10.43
CA SER A 108 -18.40 14.30 9.83
C SER A 108 -18.86 15.34 8.80
N GLN A 109 -18.42 16.60 8.93
CA GLN A 109 -18.70 17.67 7.97
C GLN A 109 -17.80 17.62 6.71
N GLU A 110 -16.76 16.80 6.72
CA GLU A 110 -15.77 16.69 5.64
C GLU A 110 -16.08 15.50 4.70
N ARG A 111 -17.29 14.92 4.76
CA ARG A 111 -17.69 13.78 3.92
C ARG A 111 -17.46 14.01 2.43
N ASP A 112 -17.83 15.19 1.92
CA ASP A 112 -17.63 15.52 0.51
C ASP A 112 -16.14 15.68 0.16
N GLU A 113 -15.31 16.09 1.12
CA GLU A 113 -13.85 16.08 0.94
C GLU A 113 -13.29 14.66 0.91
N ALA A 114 -13.79 13.77 1.77
CA ALA A 114 -13.42 12.36 1.79
C ALA A 114 -13.74 11.67 0.45
N LEU A 115 -14.93 11.92 -0.10
CA LEU A 115 -15.34 11.43 -1.42
C LEU A 115 -14.45 11.97 -2.54
N ARG A 116 -14.17 13.28 -2.54
CA ARG A 116 -13.25 13.90 -3.51
C ARG A 116 -11.85 13.34 -3.41
N TRP A 117 -11.34 13.12 -2.19
CA TRP A 117 -10.03 12.51 -1.98
C TRP A 117 -9.98 11.08 -2.54
N LEU A 118 -10.97 10.24 -2.23
CA LEU A 118 -11.07 8.88 -2.80
C LEU A 118 -11.15 8.90 -4.33
N ALA A 119 -11.96 9.78 -4.91
CA ALA A 119 -12.08 9.91 -6.36
C ALA A 119 -10.77 10.42 -7.01
N SER A 120 -10.02 11.27 -6.31
CA SER A 120 -8.72 11.79 -6.77
C SER A 120 -7.59 10.77 -6.67
N LEU A 121 -7.82 9.62 -6.01
CA LEU A 121 -6.80 8.59 -5.97
C LEU A 121 -6.47 8.16 -7.40
N PRO A 122 -5.19 8.10 -7.75
CA PRO A 122 -4.76 7.77 -9.10
C PRO A 122 -5.14 6.33 -9.45
N GLU A 123 -5.73 6.16 -10.64
CA GLU A 123 -6.05 4.85 -11.23
C GLU A 123 -4.77 4.18 -11.75
N GLY A 124 -4.58 2.88 -11.47
CA GLY A 124 -3.41 2.12 -11.96
C GLY A 124 -2.28 1.99 -10.93
N PRO A 125 -1.13 1.38 -11.26
CA PRO A 125 -0.05 1.13 -10.31
C PRO A 125 0.70 2.43 -9.92
N GLY A 126 1.08 2.55 -8.65
CA GLY A 126 1.84 3.68 -8.11
C GLY A 126 3.33 3.67 -8.45
N ILE A 127 3.77 2.65 -9.20
CA ILE A 127 5.13 2.50 -9.71
C ILE A 127 5.11 2.20 -11.21
N SER A 128 6.12 2.69 -11.90
CA SER A 128 6.58 2.11 -13.15
C SER A 128 7.89 1.35 -12.86
N HIS A 129 8.21 0.35 -13.67
CA HIS A 129 9.51 -0.30 -13.55
C HIS A 129 10.01 -0.80 -14.91
N ARG A 130 11.32 -0.87 -15.05
CA ARG A 130 12.01 -1.36 -16.25
C ARG A 130 13.32 -2.04 -15.88
N LEU A 131 13.72 -3.01 -16.69
CA LEU A 131 15.06 -3.60 -16.62
C LEU A 131 15.94 -2.94 -17.68
N THR A 132 17.18 -2.64 -17.29
CA THR A 132 18.21 -2.11 -18.20
C THR A 132 18.99 -3.26 -18.84
N GLU A 133 19.79 -2.93 -19.85
CA GLU A 133 20.75 -3.87 -20.47
C GLU A 133 21.84 -4.36 -19.51
N SER A 134 22.05 -3.66 -18.39
CA SER A 134 23.04 -3.99 -17.36
C SER A 134 22.44 -4.74 -16.16
N ASP A 135 21.29 -5.39 -16.35
CA ASP A 135 20.57 -6.18 -15.34
C ASP A 135 20.21 -5.37 -14.07
N VAL A 136 20.07 -4.05 -14.22
CA VAL A 136 19.60 -3.15 -13.17
C VAL A 136 18.09 -2.95 -13.32
N LEU A 137 17.35 -3.22 -12.26
CA LEU A 137 15.92 -2.92 -12.15
C LEU A 137 15.73 -1.48 -11.70
N VAL A 138 15.10 -0.65 -12.53
CA VAL A 138 14.70 0.71 -12.19
C VAL A 138 13.24 0.69 -11.78
N VAL A 139 12.95 1.23 -10.60
CA VAL A 139 11.61 1.39 -10.05
C VAL A 139 11.36 2.89 -9.89
N GLU A 140 10.46 3.44 -10.68
CA GLU A 140 10.08 4.84 -10.60
C GLU A 140 8.80 4.94 -9.76
N VAL A 141 8.87 5.74 -8.70
CA VAL A 141 7.79 5.93 -7.75
C VAL A 141 7.23 7.33 -7.94
N GLU A 142 6.06 7.39 -8.55
CA GLU A 142 5.36 8.65 -8.80
C GLU A 142 4.36 8.96 -7.67
N GLN A 143 3.93 7.93 -6.93
CA GLN A 143 2.79 7.99 -6.03
C GLN A 143 2.99 7.15 -4.76
N PRO A 144 2.17 7.35 -3.72
CA PRO A 144 2.12 6.45 -2.56
C PRO A 144 2.03 4.98 -2.96
N LEU A 145 3.04 4.21 -2.54
CA LEU A 145 3.14 2.78 -2.83
C LEU A 145 2.00 2.01 -2.16
N ARG A 146 1.38 1.10 -2.91
CA ARG A 146 0.31 0.19 -2.48
C ARG A 146 0.76 -1.26 -2.61
N ALA A 147 0.14 -2.20 -1.88
CA ALA A 147 0.55 -3.61 -1.96
C ALA A 147 0.53 -4.23 -3.38
N PRO A 148 -0.43 -3.90 -4.27
CA PRO A 148 -0.41 -4.41 -5.65
C PRO A 148 0.80 -3.95 -6.47
N ASP A 149 1.35 -2.77 -6.15
CA ASP A 149 2.55 -2.26 -6.81
C ASP A 149 3.74 -3.18 -6.55
N PHE A 150 3.84 -3.69 -5.32
CA PHE A 150 4.82 -4.71 -4.98
C PHE A 150 4.52 -6.01 -5.72
N ASP A 151 3.28 -6.52 -5.75
CA ASP A 151 2.99 -7.76 -6.48
C ASP A 151 3.42 -7.70 -7.96
N ALA A 152 3.19 -6.56 -8.63
CA ALA A 152 3.66 -6.33 -9.99
C ALA A 152 5.19 -6.34 -10.09
N LEU A 153 5.87 -5.69 -9.14
CA LEU A 153 7.33 -5.70 -9.06
C LEU A 153 7.89 -7.12 -8.85
N ALA A 154 7.25 -7.95 -8.01
CA ALA A 154 7.70 -9.33 -7.78
C ALA A 154 7.55 -10.16 -9.03
N LEU A 155 6.41 -10.06 -9.71
CA LEU A 155 6.19 -10.82 -10.93
C LEU A 155 7.29 -10.52 -11.97
N THR A 156 7.69 -9.25 -12.10
CA THR A 156 8.78 -8.86 -13.00
C THR A 156 10.12 -9.41 -12.56
N VAL A 157 10.46 -9.31 -11.28
CA VAL A 157 11.71 -9.86 -10.73
C VAL A 157 11.74 -11.38 -10.86
N ASP A 158 10.65 -12.08 -10.56
CA ASP A 158 10.54 -13.54 -10.65
C ASP A 158 10.69 -14.01 -12.10
N THR A 159 10.04 -13.30 -13.04
CA THR A 159 10.16 -13.58 -14.48
C THR A 159 11.60 -13.42 -14.96
N TRP A 160 12.29 -12.38 -14.47
CA TRP A 160 13.71 -12.17 -14.78
C TRP A 160 14.61 -13.27 -14.21
N LEU A 161 14.45 -13.57 -12.92
CA LEU A 161 15.25 -14.55 -12.19
C LEU A 161 14.95 -16.01 -12.61
N ALA A 162 13.92 -16.25 -13.41
CA ALA A 162 13.69 -17.53 -14.07
C ALA A 162 14.76 -17.85 -15.13
N THR A 163 15.40 -16.82 -15.71
CA THR A 163 16.40 -16.96 -16.78
C THR A 163 17.77 -16.39 -16.40
N HIS A 164 17.84 -15.54 -15.36
CA HIS A 164 19.05 -14.91 -14.89
C HIS A 164 19.33 -15.28 -13.42
N ALA A 165 20.60 -15.41 -13.06
CA ALA A 165 20.97 -15.87 -11.72
C ALA A 165 20.70 -14.82 -10.63
N GLU A 166 20.89 -13.54 -10.94
CA GLU A 166 20.83 -12.42 -10.02
C GLU A 166 20.44 -11.11 -10.72
N LEU A 167 20.15 -10.07 -9.94
CA LEU A 167 20.07 -8.68 -10.41
C LEU A 167 21.40 -7.98 -10.06
N ALA A 168 21.94 -7.21 -11.01
CA ALA A 168 23.14 -6.41 -10.76
C ALA A 168 22.88 -5.38 -9.65
N GLY A 169 21.72 -4.72 -9.72
CA GLY A 169 21.24 -3.83 -8.69
C GLY A 169 19.78 -3.40 -8.90
N VAL A 170 19.25 -2.67 -7.94
CA VAL A 170 17.94 -2.03 -7.99
C VAL A 170 18.12 -0.54 -7.77
N VAL A 171 17.50 0.28 -8.62
CA VAL A 171 17.42 1.74 -8.45
C VAL A 171 15.98 2.10 -8.13
N VAL A 172 15.75 2.75 -6.99
CA VAL A 172 14.45 3.34 -6.65
C VAL A 172 14.55 4.84 -6.88
N HIS A 173 13.79 5.35 -7.84
CA HIS A 173 13.76 6.75 -8.25
C HIS A 173 12.43 7.39 -7.83
N ALA A 174 12.46 8.40 -6.97
CA ALA A 174 11.24 8.98 -6.40
C ALA A 174 11.41 10.47 -6.05
N ARG A 175 10.54 11.36 -6.55
CA ARG A 175 10.67 12.81 -6.27
C ARG A 175 10.31 13.14 -4.82
N GLU A 176 9.21 12.58 -4.32
CA GLU A 176 8.87 12.64 -2.91
C GLU A 176 8.62 11.24 -2.40
N PHE A 177 9.32 10.86 -1.33
CA PHE A 177 9.06 9.57 -0.70
C PHE A 177 7.82 9.69 0.20
N PRO A 178 6.73 8.92 -0.06
CA PRO A 178 5.41 9.11 0.55
C PRO A 178 5.32 8.73 2.04
N GLY A 179 6.46 8.48 2.70
CA GLY A 179 6.55 8.18 4.12
C GLY A 179 6.38 6.69 4.47
N TRP A 180 6.88 6.30 5.65
CA TRP A 180 6.87 4.93 6.18
C TRP A 180 5.49 4.46 6.69
N GLU A 181 4.50 5.34 6.85
CA GLU A 181 3.21 4.98 7.45
C GLU A 181 2.47 3.88 6.66
N ASN A 182 2.71 3.77 5.35
CA ASN A 182 2.18 2.71 4.47
C ASN A 182 3.14 1.51 4.29
N ILE A 183 4.45 1.69 4.50
CA ILE A 183 5.48 0.66 4.23
C ILE A 183 5.77 -0.18 5.49
N GLY A 184 5.61 0.39 6.68
CA GLY A 184 5.89 -0.29 7.96
C GLY A 184 4.97 -1.48 8.26
N GLY A 185 3.70 -1.42 7.86
CA GLY A 185 2.80 -2.59 7.94
C GLY A 185 2.96 -3.55 6.77
N LEU A 186 3.40 -3.04 5.62
CA LEU A 186 3.72 -3.83 4.44
C LEU A 186 4.95 -4.73 4.66
N ILE A 187 6.04 -4.27 5.29
CA ILE A 187 7.24 -5.12 5.55
C ILE A 187 6.93 -6.30 6.48
N ARG A 188 5.95 -6.16 7.39
CA ARG A 188 5.52 -7.26 8.27
C ARG A 188 4.62 -8.28 7.57
N HIS A 189 3.93 -7.90 6.50
CA HIS A 189 2.96 -8.76 5.81
C HIS A 189 3.46 -9.31 4.47
N VAL A 190 4.25 -8.54 3.74
CA VAL A 190 4.82 -8.98 2.47
C VAL A 190 6.13 -9.69 2.78
N ARG A 191 6.06 -11.02 2.78
CA ARG A 191 7.19 -11.95 2.61
C ARG A 191 7.88 -11.76 1.23
N PHE A 192 7.89 -10.54 0.72
CA PHE A 192 8.16 -10.14 -0.65
C PHE A 192 9.57 -10.48 -1.11
N ILE A 193 10.51 -10.43 -0.16
CA ILE A 193 11.93 -10.57 -0.46
C ILE A 193 12.53 -11.61 0.48
N ARG A 194 11.73 -12.53 1.04
CA ARG A 194 12.30 -13.56 1.90
C ARG A 194 13.21 -14.51 1.11
N ASP A 195 12.92 -14.72 -0.18
CA ASP A 195 13.66 -15.67 -1.02
C ASP A 195 14.55 -14.98 -2.08
N HIS A 196 14.33 -13.69 -2.38
CA HIS A 196 15.07 -12.93 -3.40
C HIS A 196 16.12 -11.94 -2.88
N HIS A 197 16.16 -11.62 -1.57
CA HIS A 197 17.03 -10.55 -1.04
C HIS A 197 18.51 -10.91 -1.18
N ARG A 198 18.81 -12.21 -1.25
CA ARG A 198 20.17 -12.73 -1.46
C ARG A 198 20.66 -12.59 -2.90
N LYS A 199 19.77 -12.27 -3.84
CA LYS A 199 20.05 -12.13 -5.28
C LYS A 199 20.10 -10.67 -5.73
N VAL A 200 19.99 -9.72 -4.79
CA VAL A 200 20.13 -8.29 -5.03
C VAL A 200 21.36 -7.80 -4.28
N ARG A 201 22.35 -7.30 -5.02
CA ARG A 201 23.64 -6.90 -4.43
C ARG A 201 23.73 -5.41 -4.11
N LYS A 202 23.00 -4.57 -4.84
CA LYS A 202 23.04 -3.12 -4.70
C LYS A 202 21.65 -2.51 -4.78
N ILE A 203 21.38 -1.55 -3.92
CA ILE A 203 20.16 -0.74 -3.92
C ILE A 203 20.55 0.73 -3.93
N ALA A 204 20.29 1.42 -5.03
CA ALA A 204 20.43 2.86 -5.13
C ALA A 204 19.08 3.53 -4.85
N LEU A 205 19.09 4.56 -4.01
CA LEU A 205 17.91 5.39 -3.71
C LEU A 205 18.16 6.79 -4.27
N ALA A 206 17.56 7.13 -5.41
CA ALA A 206 17.66 8.43 -6.05
C ALA A 206 16.38 9.24 -5.76
N ALA A 207 16.41 10.06 -4.72
CA ALA A 207 15.20 10.73 -4.21
C ALA A 207 15.48 11.95 -3.31
N ASP A 208 14.56 12.92 -3.30
CA ASP A 208 14.76 14.18 -2.57
C ASP A 208 14.47 14.04 -1.06
N SER A 209 15.46 14.43 -0.24
CA SER A 209 15.46 14.78 1.20
C SER A 209 14.79 13.89 2.29
N LYS A 210 13.84 12.98 1.99
CA LYS A 210 13.20 12.07 2.97
C LYS A 210 13.76 10.64 2.98
N VAL A 211 14.74 10.36 2.13
CA VAL A 211 15.42 9.06 1.99
C VAL A 211 16.29 8.73 3.22
N ALA A 212 16.64 9.75 4.01
CA ALA A 212 17.45 9.70 5.22
C ALA A 212 16.98 8.63 6.24
N ALA A 213 15.67 8.45 6.37
CA ALA A 213 15.07 7.49 7.29
C ALA A 213 14.98 6.05 6.74
N LEU A 214 15.26 5.84 5.44
CA LEU A 214 15.01 4.56 4.75
C LEU A 214 16.18 3.57 4.82
N VAL A 215 17.41 4.07 4.80
CA VAL A 215 18.62 3.24 4.68
C VAL A 215 18.76 2.19 5.79
N PRO A 216 18.54 2.50 7.08
CA PRO A 216 18.67 1.49 8.13
C PRO A 216 17.69 0.32 7.98
N GLN A 217 16.48 0.57 7.48
CA GLN A 217 15.45 -0.46 7.36
C GLN A 217 15.67 -1.34 6.12
N LEU A 218 16.11 -0.75 5.00
CA LEU A 218 16.49 -1.50 3.81
C LEU A 218 17.75 -2.35 4.06
N ALA A 219 18.76 -1.83 4.75
CA ALA A 219 19.94 -2.60 5.14
C ALA A 219 19.59 -3.81 6.02
N ASN A 220 18.62 -3.66 6.93
CA ASN A 220 18.17 -4.75 7.79
C ASN A 220 17.36 -5.84 7.05
N HIS A 221 16.64 -5.46 5.98
CA HIS A 221 15.84 -6.41 5.21
C HIS A 221 16.66 -7.07 4.07
N PHE A 222 17.59 -6.33 3.49
CA PHE A 222 18.54 -6.79 2.48
C PHE A 222 19.94 -6.91 3.08
N VAL A 223 20.12 -7.87 3.98
CA VAL A 223 21.35 -8.04 4.78
C VAL A 223 22.63 -8.18 3.92
N GLN A 224 22.50 -8.54 2.63
CA GLN A 224 23.63 -8.70 1.70
C GLN A 224 23.74 -7.58 0.65
N ALA A 225 22.84 -6.60 0.64
CA ALA A 225 22.87 -5.53 -0.34
C ALA A 225 23.57 -4.29 0.21
N GLU A 226 24.46 -3.71 -0.60
CA GLU A 226 24.95 -2.35 -0.37
C GLU A 226 23.82 -1.37 -0.70
N VAL A 227 23.54 -0.42 0.20
CA VAL A 227 22.52 0.62 -0.02
C VAL A 227 23.20 1.98 -0.10
N ARG A 228 22.97 2.71 -1.20
CA ARG A 228 23.52 4.07 -1.41
C ARG A 228 22.44 5.05 -1.82
N ARG A 229 22.62 6.32 -1.44
CA ARG A 229 21.74 7.43 -1.81
C ARG A 229 22.35 8.29 -2.91
N PHE A 230 21.46 8.86 -3.70
CA PHE A 230 21.69 9.82 -4.78
C PHE A 230 20.59 10.89 -4.69
N GLU A 231 20.85 12.08 -5.21
CA GLU A 231 19.79 13.06 -5.39
C GLU A 231 18.81 12.57 -6.46
N TYR A 232 17.59 13.12 -6.50
CA TYR A 232 16.59 12.70 -7.48
C TYR A 232 17.08 12.89 -8.92
N ASP A 233 17.78 13.99 -9.20
CA ASP A 233 18.28 14.31 -10.55
C ASP A 233 19.53 13.49 -10.94
N ASP A 234 20.16 12.77 -10.01
CA ASP A 234 21.38 11.97 -10.22
C ASP A 234 21.07 10.51 -10.63
N LEU A 235 20.04 10.30 -11.46
CA LEU A 235 19.58 8.96 -11.85
C LEU A 235 20.67 8.16 -12.60
N ASP A 236 21.44 8.81 -13.47
CA ASP A 236 22.48 8.16 -14.26
C ASP A 236 23.64 7.65 -13.36
N ASP A 237 24.00 8.43 -12.35
CA ASP A 237 25.02 8.04 -11.37
C ASP A 237 24.53 6.87 -10.49
N ALA A 238 23.24 6.89 -10.12
CA ALA A 238 22.60 5.80 -9.38
C ALA A 238 22.61 4.49 -10.18
N LEU A 239 22.29 4.57 -11.48
CA LEU A 239 22.34 3.45 -12.42
C LEU A 239 23.74 2.88 -12.58
N ALA A 240 24.72 3.76 -12.84
CA ALA A 240 26.11 3.35 -13.01
C ALA A 240 26.67 2.67 -11.75
N TRP A 241 26.34 3.19 -10.58
CA TRP A 241 26.74 2.58 -9.32
C TRP A 241 26.03 1.24 -9.07
N ALA A 242 24.73 1.16 -9.32
CA ALA A 242 23.96 -0.08 -9.15
C ALA A 242 24.42 -1.21 -10.10
N ALA A 243 24.87 -0.87 -11.30
CA ALA A 243 25.43 -1.82 -12.27
C ALA A 243 26.86 -2.27 -11.92
N SER A 244 27.59 -1.50 -11.12
CA SER A 244 28.99 -1.79 -10.82
C SER A 244 29.15 -3.04 -9.92
N PRO A 245 30.25 -3.80 -10.03
CA PRO A 245 30.51 -4.94 -9.16
C PRO A 245 30.53 -4.54 -7.67
N PRO A 246 30.09 -5.41 -6.74
CA PRO A 246 30.18 -5.13 -5.30
C PRO A 246 31.63 -4.93 -4.86
N VAL A 247 31.83 -4.07 -3.85
CA VAL A 247 33.16 -3.86 -3.26
C VAL A 247 33.47 -5.08 -2.39
N ARG A 248 34.61 -5.73 -2.64
CA ARG A 248 35.04 -6.95 -1.92
C ARG A 248 35.32 -6.70 -0.45
#